data_AF-W7MKY5-F1
#
_entry.id   AF-W7MKY5-F1
#
_cell.length_a   1.000
_cell.length_b   1.000
_cell.length_c   1.000
_cell.angle_alpha   90.00
_cell.angle_beta   90.00
_cell.angle_gamma   90.00
#
_symmetry.space_group_name_H-M   'P 1'
#
loop_
_entity.id
_entity.type
_entity.pdbx_description
1 polymer ?
#
loop_
_entity_poly.entity_id
_entity_poly.type
_entity_poly.pdbx_seq_one_letter_code
_entity_poly.pdbx_strand_id
1 'polypeptide(L)'
;MGTSMKAAVDYLDTVDKDMAQVAKGWYSKLMHWADDPQEYGLEYLATSFQGYEKDIVAMLKDILSNRIEYSAALDDGTEFHSGEQNARVVKYAEQYYKAMCRGRDETWNLRDTHMFESLTRLLEHRGSDSKAIVWAHNSHVGDARATSMGWSREELNTGQLCKERSGVQAVSIGTGTNTGTVAAAQDWDGNMNIMELQPGLPGSYEELTHVAGIDNIVLDLRKGKCDEKLPKTLNEKRLERLIGVLYRPEMAKASHYLYAVLPEQFDGFIWFDKSKHLGTFEVRQPKSPRKYHRT
;
A
#
# COMPACT_ATOMS: atom_id res chain seq x y z
N MET A 1 0.26 -4.47 -12.70
CA MET A 1 1.19 -4.17 -13.81
C MET A 1 0.52 -4.30 -15.18
N GLY A 2 -0.03 -5.47 -15.55
CA GLY A 2 -0.66 -5.67 -16.87
C GLY A 2 -1.79 -4.70 -17.20
N THR A 3 -2.68 -4.44 -16.25
CA THR A 3 -3.77 -3.46 -16.38
C THR A 3 -3.26 -2.03 -16.57
N SER A 4 -2.20 -1.64 -15.86
CA SER A 4 -1.59 -0.31 -16.00
C SER A 4 -0.89 -0.13 -17.35
N MET A 5 -0.17 -1.16 -17.83
CA MET A 5 0.39 -1.10 -19.19
C MET A 5 -0.72 -0.91 -20.23
N LYS A 6 -1.83 -1.65 -20.09
CA LYS A 6 -2.99 -1.50 -20.97
C LYS A 6 -3.59 -0.11 -20.91
N ALA A 7 -3.83 0.43 -19.71
CA ALA A 7 -4.40 1.77 -19.55
C ALA A 7 -3.52 2.86 -20.17
N ALA A 8 -2.19 2.78 -20.01
CA ALA A 8 -1.26 3.72 -20.65
C ALA A 8 -1.31 3.61 -22.19
N VAL A 9 -1.40 2.39 -22.73
CA VAL A 9 -1.55 2.17 -24.18
C VAL A 9 -2.90 2.66 -24.70
N ASP A 10 -4.00 2.38 -24.00
CA ASP A 10 -5.34 2.79 -24.41
C ASP A 10 -5.46 4.33 -24.43
N TYR A 11 -4.83 5.02 -23.47
CA TYR A 11 -4.70 6.48 -23.48
C TYR A 11 -3.94 6.96 -24.73
N LEU A 12 -2.75 6.40 -24.98
CA LEU A 12 -1.93 6.78 -26.15
C LEU A 12 -2.64 6.47 -27.47
N ASP A 13 -3.37 5.35 -27.60
CA ASP A 13 -4.14 5.03 -28.82
C ASP A 13 -5.16 6.13 -29.16
N THR A 14 -5.58 6.92 -28.17
CA THR A 14 -6.50 8.04 -28.33
C THR A 14 -5.78 9.33 -28.71
N VAL A 15 -4.62 9.64 -28.10
CA VAL A 15 -3.95 10.95 -28.25
C VAL A 15 -2.73 10.96 -29.17
N ASP A 16 -2.01 9.84 -29.29
CA ASP A 16 -0.85 9.65 -30.17
C ASP A 16 -0.68 8.16 -30.53
N LYS A 17 -1.19 7.80 -31.70
CA LYS A 17 -1.18 6.41 -32.19
C LYS A 17 0.22 5.89 -32.49
N ASP A 18 1.15 6.74 -32.89
CA ASP A 18 2.52 6.32 -33.20
C ASP A 18 3.23 5.96 -31.89
N MET A 19 3.08 6.81 -30.87
CA MET A 19 3.57 6.53 -29.52
C MET A 19 2.88 5.31 -28.90
N ALA A 20 1.60 5.08 -29.18
CA ALA A 20 0.89 3.87 -28.75
C ALA A 20 1.51 2.58 -29.31
N GLN A 21 1.98 2.60 -30.57
CA GLN A 21 2.68 1.45 -31.16
C GLN A 21 4.03 1.20 -30.50
N VAL A 22 4.78 2.27 -30.19
CA VAL A 22 6.03 2.16 -29.42
C VAL A 22 5.77 1.53 -28.04
N ALA A 23 4.76 2.04 -27.33
CA ALA A 23 4.36 1.52 -26.02
C ALA A 23 3.95 0.04 -26.07
N LYS A 24 3.14 -0.36 -27.06
CA LYS A 24 2.77 -1.77 -27.30
C LYS A 24 4.00 -2.64 -27.51
N GLY A 25 4.97 -2.18 -28.28
CA GLY A 25 6.23 -2.88 -28.53
C GLY A 25 7.00 -3.15 -27.23
N TRP A 26 7.20 -2.13 -26.41
CA TRP A 26 7.97 -2.25 -25.16
C TRP A 26 7.21 -3.00 -24.06
N TYR A 27 5.94 -2.68 -23.83
CA TYR A 27 5.13 -3.35 -22.81
C TYR A 27 4.84 -4.81 -23.15
N SER A 28 4.83 -5.21 -24.42
CA SER A 28 4.68 -6.63 -24.79
C SER A 28 5.81 -7.50 -24.24
N LYS A 29 7.04 -6.98 -24.18
CA LYS A 29 8.20 -7.69 -23.61
C LYS A 29 8.02 -7.93 -22.11
N LEU A 30 7.51 -6.94 -21.39
CA LEU A 30 7.29 -7.02 -19.94
C LEU A 30 6.04 -7.84 -19.59
N MET A 31 5.02 -7.86 -20.46
CA MET A 31 3.78 -8.64 -20.25
C MET A 31 4.04 -10.13 -20.02
N HIS A 32 5.07 -10.69 -20.64
CA HIS A 32 5.46 -12.09 -20.42
C HIS A 32 5.79 -12.40 -18.97
N TRP A 33 6.30 -11.40 -18.24
CA TRP A 33 6.72 -11.49 -16.85
C TRP A 33 5.66 -11.01 -15.87
N ALA A 34 4.52 -10.51 -16.36
CA ALA A 34 3.50 -9.91 -15.52
C ALA A 34 2.73 -10.92 -14.66
N ASP A 35 2.75 -12.19 -15.07
CA ASP A 35 2.10 -13.30 -14.36
C ASP A 35 2.99 -13.95 -13.31
N ASP A 36 4.32 -13.90 -13.49
CA ASP A 36 5.28 -14.43 -12.54
C ASP A 36 6.42 -13.43 -12.25
N PRO A 37 6.17 -12.49 -11.33
CA PRO A 37 7.18 -11.55 -10.86
C PRO A 37 8.40 -12.21 -10.22
N GLN A 38 8.24 -13.42 -9.67
CA GLN A 38 9.33 -14.14 -8.99
C GLN A 38 10.31 -14.67 -10.03
N GLU A 39 9.80 -15.21 -11.13
CA GLU A 39 10.63 -15.65 -12.27
C GLU A 39 11.45 -14.49 -12.85
N TYR A 40 10.84 -13.30 -13.01
CA TYR A 40 11.56 -12.11 -13.51
C TYR A 40 12.74 -11.72 -12.61
N GLY A 41 12.51 -11.66 -11.30
CA GLY A 41 13.54 -11.30 -10.34
C GLY A 41 14.64 -12.37 -10.23
N LEU A 42 14.28 -13.65 -10.34
CA LEU A 42 15.23 -14.76 -10.37
C LEU A 42 16.10 -14.73 -11.63
N GLU A 43 15.50 -14.54 -12.80
CA GLU A 43 16.23 -14.46 -14.08
C GLU A 43 17.21 -13.29 -14.08
N TYR A 44 16.80 -12.15 -13.52
CA TYR A 44 17.65 -10.96 -13.35
C TYR A 44 18.86 -11.21 -12.42
N LEU A 45 18.73 -12.06 -11.39
CA LEU A 45 19.85 -12.43 -10.52
C LEU A 45 20.72 -13.56 -11.08
N ALA A 46 20.11 -14.53 -11.76
CA ALA A 46 20.76 -15.76 -12.19
C ALA A 46 21.51 -15.61 -13.52
N THR A 47 21.20 -14.59 -14.32
CA THR A 47 21.73 -14.44 -15.68
C THR A 47 22.31 -13.06 -15.95
N SER A 48 22.71 -12.79 -17.20
CA SER A 48 23.12 -11.46 -17.66
C SER A 48 21.94 -10.55 -18.01
N PHE A 49 20.71 -11.03 -17.84
CA PHE A 49 19.49 -10.27 -18.10
C PHE A 49 19.46 -8.98 -17.28
N GLN A 50 19.32 -7.82 -17.95
CA GLN A 50 19.36 -6.51 -17.31
C GLN A 50 17.96 -5.97 -16.94
N GLY A 51 16.91 -6.71 -17.29
CA GLY A 51 15.53 -6.23 -17.22
C GLY A 51 15.19 -5.23 -18.33
N TYR A 52 14.03 -4.59 -18.20
CA TYR A 52 13.50 -3.62 -19.17
C TYR A 52 13.47 -2.18 -18.65
N GLU A 53 14.10 -1.90 -17.51
CA GLU A 53 14.10 -0.56 -16.89
C GLU A 53 14.46 0.57 -17.84
N LYS A 54 15.50 0.40 -18.68
CA LYS A 54 15.92 1.44 -19.63
C LYS A 54 14.80 1.76 -20.62
N ASP A 55 14.16 0.74 -21.18
CA ASP A 55 13.06 0.88 -22.13
C ASP A 55 11.83 1.50 -21.46
N ILE A 56 11.49 1.07 -20.24
CA ILE A 56 10.33 1.59 -19.48
C ILE A 56 10.55 3.04 -19.05
N VAL A 57 11.77 3.40 -18.63
CA VAL A 57 12.11 4.78 -18.28
C VAL A 57 12.13 5.67 -19.52
N ALA A 58 12.60 5.18 -20.67
CA ALA A 58 12.50 5.89 -21.93
C ALA A 58 11.02 6.18 -22.28
N MET A 59 10.14 5.17 -22.17
CA MET A 59 8.70 5.35 -22.37
C MET A 59 8.10 6.44 -21.51
N LEU A 60 8.39 6.42 -20.21
CA LEU A 60 7.88 7.44 -19.30
C LEU A 60 8.43 8.83 -19.66
N LYS A 61 9.71 8.92 -20.05
CA LYS A 61 10.32 10.20 -20.49
C LYS A 61 9.66 10.73 -21.76
N ASP A 62 9.31 9.85 -22.69
CA ASP A 62 8.68 10.24 -23.95
C ASP A 62 7.24 10.74 -23.70
N ILE A 63 6.47 10.07 -22.82
CA ILE A 63 5.15 10.57 -22.37
C ILE A 63 5.28 11.95 -21.70
N LEU A 64 6.25 12.11 -20.79
CA LEU A 64 6.43 13.36 -20.04
C LEU A 64 6.96 14.51 -20.90
N SER A 65 7.69 14.22 -21.97
CA SER A 65 8.17 15.22 -22.92
C SER A 65 7.03 15.87 -23.68
N ASN A 66 5.96 15.10 -23.96
CA ASN A 66 4.76 15.56 -24.66
C ASN A 66 3.65 16.05 -23.73
N ARG A 67 3.92 16.22 -22.43
CA ARG A 67 2.89 16.50 -21.40
C ARG A 67 2.01 17.72 -21.68
N ILE A 68 2.53 18.77 -22.32
CA ILE A 68 1.76 19.98 -22.62
C ILE A 68 0.68 19.66 -23.68
N GLU A 69 1.09 18.99 -24.75
CA GLU A 69 0.20 18.61 -25.85
C GLU A 69 -0.80 17.54 -25.40
N TYR A 70 -0.32 16.52 -24.67
CA TYR A 70 -1.15 15.43 -24.19
C TYR A 70 -2.16 15.86 -23.13
N SER A 71 -1.78 16.74 -22.19
CA SER A 71 -2.74 17.24 -21.19
C SER A 71 -3.84 18.11 -21.80
N ALA A 72 -3.55 18.83 -22.89
CA ALA A 72 -4.55 19.65 -23.58
C ALA A 72 -5.52 18.83 -24.46
N ALA A 73 -5.20 17.56 -24.76
CA ALA A 73 -5.95 16.76 -25.72
C ALA A 73 -7.31 16.27 -25.20
N LEU A 74 -7.42 15.95 -23.90
CA LEU A 74 -8.61 15.34 -23.30
C LEU A 74 -8.84 15.83 -21.86
N ASP A 75 -10.10 16.11 -21.54
CA ASP A 75 -10.65 16.30 -20.18
C ASP A 75 -9.75 17.09 -19.20
N ASP A 76 -9.29 18.27 -19.66
CA ASP A 76 -8.49 19.21 -18.87
C ASP A 76 -7.26 18.56 -18.20
N GLY A 77 -6.65 17.59 -18.90
CA GLY A 77 -5.46 16.88 -18.44
C GLY A 77 -5.72 15.73 -17.45
N THR A 78 -6.98 15.44 -17.11
CA THR A 78 -7.34 14.32 -16.22
C THR A 78 -6.94 12.97 -16.82
N GLU A 79 -7.26 12.75 -18.11
CA GLU A 79 -6.91 11.51 -18.81
C GLU A 79 -5.39 11.39 -18.99
N PHE A 80 -4.70 12.50 -19.26
CA PHE A 80 -3.24 12.52 -19.27
C PHE A 80 -2.66 12.11 -17.92
N HIS A 81 -3.16 12.69 -16.82
CA HIS A 81 -2.72 12.33 -15.48
C HIS A 81 -2.93 10.83 -15.21
N SER A 82 -4.08 10.27 -15.58
CA SER A 82 -4.36 8.84 -15.47
C SER A 82 -3.36 7.99 -16.27
N GLY A 83 -3.10 8.33 -17.53
CA GLY A 83 -2.11 7.66 -18.38
C GLY A 83 -0.69 7.73 -17.82
N GLU A 84 -0.28 8.91 -17.34
CA GLU A 84 1.03 9.14 -16.71
C GLU A 84 1.19 8.30 -15.43
N GLN A 85 0.19 8.29 -14.54
CA GLN A 85 0.23 7.49 -13.31
C GLN A 85 0.39 6.00 -13.64
N ASN A 86 -0.34 5.50 -14.64
CA ASN A 86 -0.21 4.11 -15.07
C ASN A 86 1.19 3.81 -15.64
N ALA A 87 1.77 4.71 -16.44
CA ALA A 87 3.15 4.55 -16.92
C ALA A 87 4.17 4.54 -15.75
N ARG A 88 3.95 5.37 -14.72
CA ARG A 88 4.77 5.36 -13.50
C ARG A 88 4.62 4.03 -12.75
N VAL A 89 3.41 3.51 -12.57
CA VAL A 89 3.18 2.19 -11.94
C VAL A 89 3.99 1.10 -12.65
N VAL A 90 4.07 1.12 -13.98
CA VAL A 90 4.88 0.15 -14.74
C VAL A 90 6.37 0.28 -14.41
N LYS A 91 6.90 1.51 -14.34
CA LYS A 91 8.28 1.76 -13.90
C LYS A 91 8.53 1.23 -12.48
N TYR A 92 7.66 1.54 -11.52
CA TYR A 92 7.84 1.09 -10.14
C TYR A 92 7.68 -0.42 -9.99
N ALA A 93 6.78 -1.05 -10.75
CA ALA A 93 6.62 -2.50 -10.74
C ALA A 93 7.90 -3.22 -11.17
N GLU A 94 8.59 -2.69 -12.19
CA GLU A 94 9.86 -3.27 -12.64
C GLU A 94 10.96 -3.17 -11.59
N GLN A 95 11.09 -2.02 -10.95
CA GLN A 95 12.04 -1.82 -9.84
C GLN A 95 11.71 -2.73 -8.65
N TYR A 96 10.43 -2.87 -8.33
CA TYR A 96 9.94 -3.73 -7.27
C TYR A 96 10.27 -5.21 -7.55
N TYR A 97 10.06 -5.71 -8.78
CA TYR A 97 10.36 -7.10 -9.14
C TYR A 97 11.86 -7.41 -9.05
N LYS A 98 12.73 -6.47 -9.43
CA LYS A 98 14.19 -6.61 -9.23
C LYS A 98 14.59 -6.64 -7.76
N ALA A 99 14.00 -5.76 -6.94
CA ALA A 99 14.30 -5.68 -5.52
C ALA A 99 13.81 -6.93 -4.76
N MET A 100 12.69 -7.53 -5.18
CA MET A 100 12.08 -8.69 -4.52
C MET A 100 13.03 -9.88 -4.34
N CYS A 101 13.97 -10.08 -5.28
CA CYS A 101 14.92 -11.17 -5.18
C CYS A 101 16.22 -10.80 -4.42
N ARG A 102 16.47 -9.51 -4.16
CA ARG A 102 17.69 -9.02 -3.50
C ARG A 102 17.63 -9.03 -1.96
N GLY A 103 16.47 -8.92 -1.34
CA GLY A 103 16.35 -8.93 0.13
C GLY A 103 15.20 -8.08 0.68
N ARG A 104 14.87 -8.32 1.96
CA ARG A 104 13.54 -8.15 2.57
C ARG A 104 13.04 -6.71 2.78
N ASP A 105 13.92 -5.73 2.96
CA ASP A 105 13.50 -4.41 3.46
C ASP A 105 13.32 -3.37 2.33
N GLU A 106 14.07 -3.50 1.23
CA GLU A 106 14.01 -2.58 0.08
C GLU A 106 12.62 -2.54 -0.56
N THR A 107 11.96 -3.69 -0.65
CA THR A 107 10.64 -3.79 -1.30
C THR A 107 9.54 -3.07 -0.53
N TRP A 108 9.58 -3.08 0.80
CA TRP A 108 8.59 -2.40 1.64
C TRP A 108 8.69 -0.89 1.43
N ASN A 109 9.90 -0.35 1.56
CA ASN A 109 10.16 1.08 1.40
C ASN A 109 9.84 1.56 -0.01
N LEU A 110 10.18 0.79 -1.05
CA LEU A 110 9.81 1.10 -2.43
C LEU A 110 8.29 1.19 -2.61
N ARG A 111 7.54 0.24 -2.02
CA ARG A 111 6.08 0.19 -2.13
C ARG A 111 5.42 1.38 -1.44
N ASP A 112 5.77 1.67 -0.20
CA ASP A 112 5.17 2.77 0.55
C ASP A 112 5.60 4.15 0.01
N THR A 113 6.84 4.28 -0.47
CA THR A 113 7.27 5.48 -1.18
C THR A 113 6.43 5.70 -2.45
N HIS A 114 6.21 4.65 -3.23
CA HIS A 114 5.37 4.75 -4.44
C HIS A 114 3.92 5.14 -4.12
N MET A 115 3.32 4.57 -3.06
CA MET A 115 1.97 4.94 -2.62
C MET A 115 1.89 6.41 -2.21
N PHE A 116 2.85 6.90 -1.43
CA PHE A 116 2.94 8.30 -1.02
C PHE A 116 3.15 9.26 -2.20
N GLU A 117 4.04 8.92 -3.13
CA GLU A 117 4.26 9.75 -4.32
C GLU A 117 3.04 9.78 -5.24
N SER A 118 2.27 8.68 -5.31
CA SER A 118 1.02 8.63 -6.08
C SER A 118 -0.04 9.55 -5.46
N LEU A 119 -0.20 9.50 -4.13
CA LEU A 119 -1.05 10.43 -3.37
C LEU A 119 -0.64 11.88 -3.57
N THR A 120 0.66 12.15 -3.50
CA THR A 120 1.27 13.46 -3.70
C THR A 120 0.88 14.06 -5.05
N ARG A 121 1.08 13.30 -6.13
CA ARG A 121 0.73 13.73 -7.49
C ARG A 121 -0.78 13.91 -7.66
N LEU A 122 -1.59 13.07 -7.02
CA LEU A 122 -3.05 13.20 -7.06
C LEU A 122 -3.51 14.52 -6.42
N LEU A 123 -2.99 14.86 -5.24
CA LEU A 123 -3.30 16.12 -4.56
C LEU A 123 -2.83 17.33 -5.37
N GLU A 124 -1.63 17.27 -5.94
CA GLU A 124 -1.09 18.33 -6.82
C GLU A 124 -1.96 18.54 -8.07
N HIS A 125 -2.40 17.45 -8.70
CA HIS A 125 -3.27 17.51 -9.87
C HIS A 125 -4.67 18.04 -9.54
N ARG A 126 -5.22 17.72 -8.35
CA ARG A 126 -6.52 18.23 -7.89
C ARG A 126 -6.47 19.67 -7.37
N GLY A 127 -5.28 20.21 -7.13
CA GLY A 127 -5.06 21.59 -6.66
C GLY A 127 -4.89 21.72 -5.15
N SER A 128 -4.46 22.91 -4.71
CA SER A 128 -4.01 23.19 -3.33
C SER A 128 -5.09 23.03 -2.26
N ASP A 129 -6.37 23.16 -2.62
CA ASP A 129 -7.49 23.05 -1.68
C ASP A 129 -8.03 21.61 -1.59
N SER A 130 -7.43 20.68 -2.34
CA SER A 130 -7.85 19.29 -2.35
C SER A 130 -7.52 18.58 -1.03
N LYS A 131 -8.34 17.59 -0.69
CA LYS A 131 -8.15 16.71 0.47
C LYS A 131 -8.24 15.27 0.01
N ALA A 132 -7.54 14.39 0.71
CA ALA A 132 -7.56 12.96 0.46
C ALA A 132 -7.83 12.17 1.73
N ILE A 133 -8.50 11.03 1.57
CA ILE A 133 -8.62 9.99 2.59
C ILE A 133 -7.85 8.79 2.05
N VAL A 134 -6.79 8.41 2.77
CA VAL A 134 -6.02 7.19 2.45
C VAL A 134 -6.60 6.06 3.26
N TRP A 135 -7.34 5.18 2.60
CA TRP A 135 -7.82 3.94 3.22
C TRP A 135 -6.80 2.84 3.01
N ALA A 136 -6.05 2.49 4.05
CA ALA A 136 -5.12 1.38 4.02
C ALA A 136 -4.96 0.75 5.41
N HIS A 137 -4.31 -0.41 5.44
CA HIS A 137 -4.03 -1.14 6.69
C HIS A 137 -3.18 -0.31 7.66
N ASN A 138 -3.32 -0.51 8.98
CA ASN A 138 -2.59 0.19 10.04
C ASN A 138 -1.08 0.28 9.78
N SER A 139 -0.48 -0.79 9.24
CA SER A 139 0.95 -0.85 8.87
C SER A 139 1.38 0.22 7.85
N HIS A 140 0.45 0.72 7.03
CA HIS A 140 0.70 1.75 6.03
C HIS A 140 0.32 3.15 6.51
N VAL A 141 -0.72 3.30 7.35
CA VAL A 141 -1.28 4.62 7.73
C VAL A 141 -0.78 5.17 9.07
N GLY A 142 -0.25 4.34 9.96
CA GLY A 142 0.39 4.79 11.20
C GLY A 142 1.74 5.47 10.95
N ASP A 143 2.32 6.13 11.94
CA ASP A 143 3.71 6.63 11.85
C ASP A 143 4.70 5.49 12.14
N ALA A 144 5.41 5.00 11.12
CA ALA A 144 6.38 3.90 11.29
C ALA A 144 7.50 4.22 12.30
N ARG A 145 7.83 5.50 12.52
CA ARG A 145 8.85 5.94 13.51
C ARG A 145 8.44 5.65 14.95
N ALA A 146 7.16 5.36 15.19
CA ALA A 146 6.62 4.97 16.48
C ALA A 146 6.48 3.44 16.63
N THR A 147 7.11 2.66 15.74
CA THR A 147 6.97 1.20 15.71
C THR A 147 8.32 0.50 15.48
N SER A 148 8.38 -0.81 15.74
CA SER A 148 9.56 -1.61 15.43
C SER A 148 9.89 -1.69 13.93
N MET A 149 8.96 -1.35 13.03
CA MET A 149 9.25 -1.19 11.60
C MET A 149 10.31 -0.10 11.42
N GLY A 150 10.07 1.10 11.95
CA GLY A 150 11.04 2.19 11.92
C GLY A 150 12.27 1.96 12.80
N TRP A 151 12.09 1.44 14.03
CA TRP A 151 13.19 1.33 14.99
C TRP A 151 14.23 0.25 14.68
N SER A 152 13.81 -0.85 14.05
CA SER A 152 14.65 -2.05 13.94
C SER A 152 14.77 -2.63 12.54
N ARG A 153 13.93 -2.19 11.59
CA ARG A 153 13.93 -2.70 10.22
C ARG A 153 14.22 -1.64 9.17
N GLU A 154 14.39 -0.38 9.61
CA GLU A 154 14.54 0.78 8.71
C GLU A 154 13.38 0.88 7.69
N GLU A 155 12.21 0.34 8.06
CA GLU A 155 11.01 0.33 7.25
C GLU A 155 10.24 1.64 7.47
N LEU A 156 9.99 2.37 6.38
CA LEU A 156 9.10 3.53 6.36
C LEU A 156 7.69 3.13 5.94
N ASN A 157 6.72 4.02 6.15
CA ASN A 157 5.38 3.84 5.61
C ASN A 157 4.74 5.15 5.14
N THR A 158 3.62 5.01 4.45
CA THR A 158 2.87 6.12 3.86
C THR A 158 2.44 7.14 4.92
N GLY A 159 2.02 6.68 6.10
CA GLY A 159 1.64 7.53 7.24
C GLY A 159 2.77 8.41 7.74
N GLN A 160 3.96 7.85 7.93
CA GLN A 160 5.18 8.60 8.24
C GLN A 160 5.45 9.67 7.18
N LEU A 161 5.49 9.29 5.90
CA LEU A 161 5.80 10.22 4.80
C LEU A 161 4.77 11.36 4.71
N CYS A 162 3.49 11.06 4.93
CA CYS A 162 2.42 12.06 5.02
C CYS A 162 2.65 13.05 6.17
N LYS A 163 3.04 12.56 7.35
CA LYS A 163 3.36 13.38 8.52
C LYS A 163 4.62 14.22 8.32
N GLU A 164 5.65 13.69 7.67
CA GLU A 164 6.87 14.43 7.35
C GLU A 164 6.61 15.57 6.36
N ARG A 165 5.77 15.34 5.35
CA ARG A 165 5.42 16.37 4.36
C ARG A 165 4.43 17.41 4.87
N SER A 166 3.39 16.98 5.57
CA SER A 166 2.21 17.82 5.88
C SER A 166 2.09 18.20 7.35
N GLY A 167 2.97 17.68 8.21
CA GLY A 167 2.96 17.92 9.64
C GLY A 167 1.60 17.64 10.26
N VAL A 168 1.07 18.62 10.99
CA VAL A 168 -0.23 18.54 11.69
C VAL A 168 -1.44 18.45 10.76
N GLN A 169 -1.28 18.67 9.45
CA GLN A 169 -2.37 18.51 8.49
C GLN A 169 -2.60 17.04 8.10
N ALA A 170 -1.62 16.17 8.32
CA ALA A 170 -1.76 14.73 8.16
C ALA A 170 -2.25 14.11 9.48
N VAL A 171 -3.42 13.49 9.44
CA VAL A 171 -4.05 12.83 10.59
C VAL A 171 -4.13 11.33 10.30
N SER A 172 -3.49 10.53 11.15
CA SER A 172 -3.50 9.07 11.09
C SER A 172 -4.50 8.51 12.09
N ILE A 173 -5.42 7.65 11.61
CA ILE A 173 -6.41 6.99 12.45
C ILE A 173 -6.21 5.48 12.36
N GLY A 174 -5.89 4.86 13.48
CA GLY A 174 -5.73 3.41 13.59
C GLY A 174 -7.03 2.73 14.00
N THR A 175 -7.13 1.43 13.71
CA THR A 175 -8.23 0.59 14.17
C THR A 175 -7.72 -0.66 14.90
N GLY A 176 -8.40 -1.10 15.97
CA GLY A 176 -8.05 -2.30 16.72
C GLY A 176 -9.25 -3.15 17.12
N THR A 177 -8.98 -4.42 17.39
CA THR A 177 -9.97 -5.38 17.90
C THR A 177 -9.31 -6.46 18.76
N ASN A 178 -10.07 -7.07 19.68
CA ASN A 178 -9.57 -8.12 20.54
C ASN A 178 -9.95 -9.52 20.03
N THR A 179 -11.25 -9.80 19.92
CA THR A 179 -11.79 -11.12 19.52
C THR A 179 -12.76 -10.99 18.34
N GLY A 180 -13.30 -12.12 17.87
CA GLY A 180 -14.26 -12.16 16.77
C GLY A 180 -13.71 -12.90 15.57
N THR A 181 -14.16 -12.53 14.37
CA THR A 181 -13.77 -13.22 13.12
C THR A 181 -13.10 -12.30 12.12
N VAL A 182 -12.16 -12.84 11.37
CA VAL A 182 -11.45 -12.16 10.27
C VAL A 182 -11.52 -12.99 8.99
N ALA A 183 -11.57 -12.32 7.84
CA ALA A 183 -11.43 -12.93 6.52
C ALA A 183 -9.98 -12.77 6.06
N ALA A 184 -9.22 -13.87 5.96
CA ALA A 184 -7.83 -13.86 5.53
C ALA A 184 -7.41 -15.21 4.94
N ALA A 185 -6.28 -15.28 4.24
CA ALA A 185 -5.69 -16.56 3.81
C ALA A 185 -4.64 -17.04 4.82
N GLN A 186 -4.28 -18.33 4.78
CA GLN A 186 -3.15 -18.85 5.58
C GLN A 186 -1.83 -18.74 4.82
N ASP A 187 -1.88 -18.82 3.50
CA ASP A 187 -0.74 -18.78 2.59
C ASP A 187 -1.01 -17.83 1.43
N TRP A 188 0.08 -17.31 0.84
CA TRP A 188 0.01 -16.59 -0.42
C TRP A 188 -0.65 -17.48 -1.50
N ASP A 189 -1.48 -16.87 -2.34
CA ASP A 189 -2.30 -17.54 -3.36
C ASP A 189 -3.31 -18.57 -2.82
N GLY A 190 -3.43 -18.70 -1.51
CA GLY A 190 -4.43 -19.52 -0.84
C GLY A 190 -5.83 -18.94 -0.92
N ASN A 191 -6.83 -19.78 -0.66
CA ASN A 191 -8.21 -19.32 -0.51
C ASN A 191 -8.37 -18.47 0.75
N MET A 192 -9.27 -17.49 0.70
CA MET A 192 -9.71 -16.77 1.88
C MET A 192 -10.51 -17.71 2.79
N ASN A 193 -10.27 -17.63 4.09
CA ASN A 193 -11.01 -18.33 5.13
C ASN A 193 -11.54 -17.33 6.16
N ILE A 194 -12.71 -17.64 6.71
CA ILE A 194 -13.21 -16.97 7.92
C ILE A 194 -12.56 -17.68 9.10
N MET A 195 -11.79 -16.95 9.89
CA MET A 195 -11.02 -17.47 11.02
C MET A 195 -11.35 -16.72 12.29
N GLU A 196 -11.35 -17.44 13.42
CA GLU A 196 -11.50 -16.85 14.75
C GLU A 196 -10.20 -16.15 15.17
N LEU A 197 -10.34 -14.94 15.69
CA LEU A 197 -9.25 -14.20 16.27
C LEU A 197 -8.90 -14.74 17.64
N GLN A 198 -7.62 -15.03 17.86
CA GLN A 198 -7.09 -15.25 19.19
C GLN A 198 -7.24 -13.98 20.04
N PRO A 199 -7.51 -14.07 21.35
CA PRO A 199 -7.50 -12.91 22.24
C PRO A 199 -6.18 -12.14 22.20
N GLY A 200 -6.23 -10.86 22.56
CA GLY A 200 -5.08 -9.96 22.72
C GLY A 200 -4.00 -10.63 23.55
N LEU A 201 -2.74 -10.49 23.12
CA LEU A 201 -1.63 -11.04 23.90
C LEU A 201 -1.46 -10.27 25.21
N PRO A 202 -1.00 -10.93 26.29
CA PRO A 202 -0.67 -10.23 27.52
C PRO A 202 0.31 -9.06 27.31
N GLY A 203 -0.03 -7.89 27.85
CA GLY A 203 0.72 -6.65 27.73
C GLY A 203 0.55 -5.90 26.41
N SER A 204 -0.32 -6.38 25.51
CA SER A 204 -0.63 -5.71 24.23
C SER A 204 -1.64 -4.57 24.38
N TYR A 205 -1.72 -3.70 23.37
CA TYR A 205 -2.78 -2.70 23.30
C TYR A 205 -4.16 -3.35 23.20
N GLU A 206 -4.28 -4.53 22.59
CA GLU A 206 -5.55 -5.24 22.49
C GLU A 206 -6.03 -5.73 23.86
N GLU A 207 -5.15 -6.32 24.67
CA GLU A 207 -5.49 -6.72 26.04
C GLU A 207 -5.83 -5.50 26.88
N LEU A 208 -5.00 -4.45 26.85
CA LEU A 208 -5.20 -3.23 27.62
C LEU A 208 -6.55 -2.56 27.32
N THR A 209 -6.94 -2.52 26.05
CA THR A 209 -8.21 -1.91 25.65
C THR A 209 -9.39 -2.82 25.97
N HIS A 210 -9.24 -4.14 25.85
CA HIS A 210 -10.26 -5.12 26.23
C HIS A 210 -10.58 -5.06 27.73
N VAL A 211 -9.57 -5.05 28.60
CA VAL A 211 -9.77 -5.06 30.06
C VAL A 211 -10.35 -3.73 30.59
N ALA A 212 -10.30 -2.66 29.80
CA ALA A 212 -11.02 -1.42 30.11
C ALA A 212 -12.55 -1.61 30.10
N GLY A 213 -13.05 -2.70 29.51
CA GLY A 213 -14.45 -3.12 29.60
C GLY A 213 -15.42 -2.25 28.79
N ILE A 214 -14.93 -1.57 27.75
CA ILE A 214 -15.75 -0.74 26.86
C ILE A 214 -15.71 -1.34 25.46
N ASP A 215 -16.87 -1.76 24.96
CA ASP A 215 -16.98 -2.53 23.72
C ASP A 215 -16.51 -1.76 22.48
N ASN A 216 -16.90 -0.48 22.35
CA ASN A 216 -16.58 0.32 21.17
C ASN A 216 -16.17 1.73 21.58
N ILE A 217 -15.02 2.20 21.11
CA ILE A 217 -14.48 3.50 21.50
C ILE A 217 -13.87 4.21 20.30
N VAL A 218 -14.03 5.53 20.25
CA VAL A 218 -13.22 6.41 19.42
C VAL A 218 -12.38 7.30 20.34
N LEU A 219 -11.07 7.17 20.23
CA LEU A 219 -10.10 7.97 20.98
C LEU A 219 -9.52 9.04 20.07
N ASP A 220 -9.57 10.29 20.51
CA ASP A 220 -8.81 11.40 19.93
C ASP A 220 -7.56 11.61 20.78
N LEU A 221 -6.42 11.09 20.32
CA LEU A 221 -5.14 11.08 21.03
C LEU A 221 -4.36 12.38 20.83
N ARG A 222 -4.88 13.32 20.03
CA ARG A 222 -4.25 14.62 19.82
C ARG A 222 -4.23 15.42 21.12
N LYS A 223 -3.17 16.21 21.28
CA LYS A 223 -2.97 17.08 22.45
C LYS A 223 -4.20 17.95 22.73
N GLY A 224 -4.71 17.89 23.96
CA GLY A 224 -5.86 18.67 24.43
C GLY A 224 -7.22 18.17 23.96
N LYS A 225 -7.31 16.97 23.33
CA LYS A 225 -8.57 16.35 22.91
C LYS A 225 -9.05 15.24 23.84
N CYS A 226 -8.18 14.75 24.73
CA CYS A 226 -8.51 13.81 25.79
C CYS A 226 -7.85 14.22 27.12
N ASP A 227 -8.22 13.55 28.22
CA ASP A 227 -7.53 13.67 29.51
C ASP A 227 -6.03 13.35 29.31
N GLU A 228 -5.14 14.24 29.75
CA GLU A 228 -3.69 14.06 29.59
C GLU A 228 -3.15 12.77 30.19
N LYS A 229 -3.86 12.15 31.15
CA LYS A 229 -3.49 10.85 31.70
C LYS A 229 -3.55 9.75 30.65
N LEU A 230 -4.50 9.80 29.70
CA LEU A 230 -4.71 8.74 28.73
C LEU A 230 -3.52 8.58 27.77
N PRO A 231 -3.05 9.61 27.03
CA PRO A 231 -1.86 9.47 26.20
C PRO A 231 -0.63 9.09 27.01
N LYS A 232 -0.48 9.62 28.25
CA LYS A 232 0.65 9.26 29.13
C LYS A 232 0.65 7.78 29.49
N THR A 233 -0.51 7.19 29.81
CA THR A 233 -0.65 5.75 30.10
C THR A 233 -0.42 4.89 28.86
N LEU A 234 -0.81 5.38 27.69
CA LEU A 234 -0.63 4.67 26.41
C LEU A 234 0.76 4.89 25.79
N ASN A 235 1.63 5.72 26.37
CA ASN A 235 2.94 6.04 25.78
C ASN A 235 4.02 4.96 25.99
N GLU A 236 3.66 3.83 26.59
CA GLU A 236 4.58 2.71 26.76
C GLU A 236 4.72 1.90 25.48
N LYS A 237 5.94 1.45 25.16
CA LYS A 237 6.16 0.50 24.07
C LYS A 237 5.49 -0.84 24.39
N ARG A 238 4.47 -1.22 23.62
CA ARG A 238 3.69 -2.46 23.79
C ARG A 238 3.56 -3.22 22.48
N LEU A 239 3.12 -4.46 22.58
CA LEU A 239 2.72 -5.22 21.40
C LEU A 239 1.43 -4.63 20.81
N GLU A 240 1.39 -4.51 19.50
CA GLU A 240 0.22 -4.11 18.70
C GLU A 240 -0.02 -5.19 17.64
N ARG A 241 -1.29 -5.60 17.49
CA ARG A 241 -1.70 -6.59 16.50
C ARG A 241 -1.88 -5.95 15.12
N LEU A 242 -1.34 -6.61 14.11
CA LEU A 242 -1.44 -6.23 12.70
C LEU A 242 -1.74 -7.48 11.86
N ILE A 243 -3.03 -7.77 11.66
CA ILE A 243 -3.47 -8.87 10.79
C ILE A 243 -3.76 -8.30 9.41
N GLY A 244 -2.89 -8.63 8.46
CA GLY A 244 -3.06 -8.27 7.05
C GLY A 244 -3.87 -9.30 6.26
N VAL A 245 -3.51 -9.49 5.00
CA VAL A 245 -4.14 -10.45 4.09
C VAL A 245 -3.91 -11.92 4.49
N LEU A 246 -2.88 -12.17 5.31
CA LEU A 246 -2.58 -13.47 5.87
C LEU A 246 -2.91 -13.49 7.36
N TYR A 247 -3.47 -14.60 7.83
CA TYR A 247 -3.63 -14.86 9.26
C TYR A 247 -3.25 -16.31 9.60
N ARG A 248 -2.40 -16.45 10.61
CA ARG A 248 -1.86 -17.73 11.12
C ARG A 248 -1.98 -17.72 12.64
N PRO A 249 -3.10 -18.20 13.20
CA PRO A 249 -3.37 -18.08 14.62
C PRO A 249 -2.32 -18.82 15.47
N GLU A 250 -1.77 -19.94 14.97
CA GLU A 250 -0.77 -20.73 15.67
C GLU A 250 0.57 -20.00 15.84
N MET A 251 0.85 -19.02 14.96
CA MET A 251 2.08 -18.24 14.92
C MET A 251 1.81 -16.74 15.18
N ALA A 252 0.68 -16.41 15.80
CA ALA A 252 0.18 -15.04 15.88
C ALA A 252 1.21 -14.05 16.44
N LYS A 253 1.88 -14.40 17.53
CA LYS A 253 2.89 -13.53 18.16
C LYS A 253 4.07 -13.20 17.22
N ALA A 254 4.51 -14.16 16.42
CA ALA A 254 5.68 -13.99 15.55
C ALA A 254 5.32 -13.30 14.23
N SER A 255 4.09 -13.48 13.73
CA SER A 255 3.70 -13.05 12.39
C SER A 255 2.76 -11.84 12.35
N HIS A 256 1.99 -11.59 13.42
CA HIS A 256 0.88 -10.64 13.44
C HIS A 256 0.96 -9.62 14.57
N TYR A 257 2.13 -9.49 15.21
CA TYR A 257 2.39 -8.46 16.20
C TYR A 257 3.71 -7.76 15.94
N LEU A 258 3.75 -6.49 16.29
CA LEU A 258 4.96 -5.69 16.37
C LEU A 258 4.96 -4.86 17.65
N TYR A 259 6.08 -4.20 17.96
CA TYR A 259 6.09 -3.24 19.06
C TYR A 259 5.77 -1.83 18.56
N ALA A 260 4.87 -1.12 19.24
CA ALA A 260 4.48 0.25 18.92
C ALA A 260 4.30 1.13 20.16
N VAL A 261 4.31 2.45 19.95
CA VAL A 261 3.83 3.47 20.88
C VAL A 261 2.58 4.10 20.26
N LEU A 262 1.39 3.69 20.72
CA LEU A 262 0.11 3.96 20.04
C LEU A 262 -0.17 5.46 19.86
N PRO A 263 0.02 6.35 20.86
CA PRO A 263 -0.23 7.78 20.71
C PRO A 263 0.78 8.51 19.81
N GLU A 264 1.94 7.91 19.56
CA GLU A 264 2.93 8.44 18.61
C GLU A 264 2.68 7.92 17.19
N GLN A 265 2.11 6.72 17.07
CA GLN A 265 1.76 6.08 15.80
C GLN A 265 0.49 6.67 15.18
N PHE A 266 -0.53 6.98 15.99
CA PHE A 266 -1.82 7.48 15.52
C PHE A 266 -2.31 8.72 16.29
N ASP A 267 -2.97 9.62 15.57
CA ASP A 267 -3.66 10.78 16.14
C ASP A 267 -5.05 10.39 16.69
N GLY A 268 -5.64 9.34 16.15
CA GLY A 268 -6.90 8.78 16.63
C GLY A 268 -6.92 7.26 16.56
N PHE A 269 -7.70 6.64 17.42
CA PHE A 269 -7.80 5.18 17.48
C PHE A 269 -9.25 4.75 17.63
N ILE A 270 -9.70 3.84 16.76
CA ILE A 270 -11.06 3.28 16.80
C ILE A 270 -10.95 1.83 17.26
N TRP A 271 -11.66 1.53 18.34
CA TRP A 271 -11.67 0.20 18.95
C TRP A 271 -13.02 -0.47 18.77
N PHE A 272 -12.98 -1.76 18.42
CA PHE A 272 -14.12 -2.67 18.45
C PHE A 272 -13.70 -3.94 19.18
N ASP A 273 -14.18 -4.17 20.40
CA ASP A 273 -13.75 -5.30 21.23
C ASP A 273 -13.98 -6.65 20.54
N LYS A 274 -15.12 -6.76 19.85
CA LYS A 274 -15.47 -7.90 19.02
C LYS A 274 -15.71 -7.50 17.58
N SER A 275 -14.95 -8.09 16.66
CA SER A 275 -15.11 -7.90 15.22
C SER A 275 -15.92 -9.03 14.57
N LYS A 276 -16.48 -8.74 13.39
CA LYS A 276 -17.04 -9.73 12.49
C LYS A 276 -16.37 -9.59 11.13
N HIS A 277 -16.03 -10.71 10.51
CA HIS A 277 -15.44 -10.72 9.18
C HIS A 277 -16.30 -9.94 8.18
N LEU A 278 -15.65 -9.29 7.22
CA LEU A 278 -16.34 -8.74 6.07
C LEU A 278 -16.83 -9.90 5.19
N GLY A 279 -18.12 -9.92 4.88
CA GLY A 279 -18.67 -10.90 3.94
C GLY A 279 -18.07 -10.70 2.54
N THR A 280 -17.77 -11.78 1.84
CA THR A 280 -17.27 -11.75 0.46
C THR A 280 -18.19 -12.51 -0.47
N PHE A 281 -18.23 -12.11 -1.74
CA PHE A 281 -18.80 -12.90 -2.83
C PHE A 281 -17.77 -13.85 -3.46
N GLU A 282 -16.47 -13.57 -3.29
CA GLU A 282 -15.38 -14.30 -3.93
C GLU A 282 -14.37 -14.79 -2.88
N VAL A 283 -14.14 -16.10 -2.86
CA VAL A 283 -13.23 -16.77 -1.92
C VAL A 283 -11.80 -16.86 -2.47
N ARG A 284 -11.68 -16.84 -3.81
CA ARG A 284 -10.40 -16.92 -4.52
C ARG A 284 -10.22 -15.67 -5.35
N GLN A 285 -9.00 -15.14 -5.37
CA GLN A 285 -8.66 -13.99 -6.19
C GLN A 285 -8.99 -14.25 -7.67
N PRO A 286 -9.81 -13.41 -8.32
CA PRO A 286 -10.11 -13.55 -9.74
C PRO A 286 -8.85 -13.40 -10.59
N LYS A 287 -8.76 -14.20 -11.65
CA LYS A 287 -7.71 -13.99 -12.66
C LYS A 287 -8.03 -12.71 -13.44
N SER A 288 -7.08 -11.78 -13.46
CA SER A 288 -7.20 -10.59 -14.32
C SER A 288 -7.04 -10.98 -15.80
N PRO A 289 -7.92 -10.52 -16.72
CA PRO A 289 -7.87 -10.91 -18.12
C PRO A 289 -6.60 -10.43 -18.83
N ARG A 290 -5.96 -11.33 -19.58
CA ARG A 290 -4.66 -11.17 -20.25
C ARG A 290 -4.78 -10.82 -21.74
N LYS A 291 -5.32 -9.69 -22.18
CA LYS A 291 -5.30 -9.40 -23.63
C LYS A 291 -5.07 -7.93 -23.97
N TYR A 292 -3.98 -7.68 -24.70
CA TYR A 292 -4.00 -6.70 -25.78
C TYR A 292 -4.73 -7.37 -26.94
N HIS A 293 -5.84 -6.79 -27.39
CA HIS A 293 -6.36 -7.15 -28.69
C HIS A 293 -5.31 -6.72 -29.71
N ARG A 294 -4.58 -7.69 -30.28
CA ARG A 294 -3.92 -7.48 -31.57
C ARG A 294 -5.04 -7.44 -32.60
N THR A 295 -5.52 -6.24 -32.88
CA THR A 295 -6.17 -5.92 -34.15
C THR A 295 -5.15 -5.26 -35.05
#